data_AF-A0A2M7S1P7-F1
#
_entry.id   AF-A0A2M7S1P7-F1
#
_cell.length_a   1.000
_cell.length_b   1.000
_cell.length_c   1.000
_cell.angle_alpha   90.00
_cell.angle_beta   90.00
_cell.angle_gamma   90.00
#
_symmetry.space_group_name_H-M   'P 1'
#
loop_
_entity.id
_entity.type
_entity.pdbx_description
1 polymer ?
#
loop_
_entity_poly.entity_id
_entity_poly.type
_entity_poly.pdbx_seq_one_letter_code
_entity_poly.pdbx_strand_id
1 'polypeptide(L)'
;MINLFEKNQQPNVWPINPKQVLPPDINMPEFMTYYPSVNDMTPEQLKYYCYWRSEWENKRPRQADLSYIFTYIYEVLIRGIENKDIIEDIVIEIDSLGLCYEGKIKDYLIGWITDLYKYHGFYEEALKRYMSREDTWKGIYNLEKILNLKVALNIPMNGKELFYLGKYLGTSQNSIVNEHLQETFEYCQFILDNFKKEKGDDFLTFLQKFYGHERRFVESLFPGTPFIKTRESNIGSLILKITEPTSYSSQYRGFRFTEISFVIEFAVDSISVACDEIRQRYQKRKKERKEITRTKRAIETILWAKINESFKNPTTEESNEKCSHEYLKLQNHWEIYRKYECIKCNKIFMCECERELVEKIRPHQIKGNWLTGICPKCRGLDDTSPITSGKLMYGSTFFAEHWREIAFERDKMAFEISKNENISIFDISIDLIKSHEPEDRVRKRYGLPLIGEGWIAETQLFKTLQKIFSDYKVLHNAKTEWLGRMHLDVYIPDLKIAFEYQGKQHSVPIEYFGGEETFEKAKKRDEEKRKLCNKNGVKLYYINEGEDFSETMVKNILKDYVK
;
A
#
# COMPACT_ATOMS: atom_id res chain seq x y z
N MET A 1 -60.84 21.06 -5.78
CA MET A 1 -60.67 19.65 -6.16
C MET A 1 -59.57 19.57 -7.21
N ILE A 2 -58.33 19.31 -6.78
CA ILE A 2 -57.17 19.15 -7.65
C ILE A 2 -56.46 17.87 -7.16
N ASN A 3 -56.62 16.79 -7.94
CA ASN A 3 -55.59 15.85 -8.39
C ASN A 3 -54.19 16.00 -7.73
N LEU A 4 -53.47 14.98 -7.27
CA LEU A 4 -53.28 13.64 -7.80
C LEU A 4 -52.65 12.75 -6.73
N PHE A 5 -52.92 11.46 -6.87
CA PHE A 5 -52.05 10.39 -6.40
C PHE A 5 -50.58 10.67 -6.75
N GLU A 6 -49.77 10.95 -5.75
CA GLU A 6 -48.38 10.48 -5.71
C GLU A 6 -48.19 9.75 -4.38
N LYS A 7 -48.62 8.48 -4.37
CA LYS A 7 -47.94 7.47 -3.58
C LYS A 7 -46.49 7.51 -4.04
N ASN A 8 -45.65 8.26 -3.34
CA ASN A 8 -44.23 7.98 -3.29
C ASN A 8 -44.11 6.57 -2.70
N GLN A 9 -44.17 5.56 -3.57
CA GLN A 9 -43.54 4.28 -3.31
C GLN A 9 -42.07 4.59 -3.11
N GLN A 10 -41.70 4.94 -1.88
CA GLN A 10 -40.32 4.79 -1.45
C GLN A 10 -39.94 3.35 -1.78
N PRO A 11 -38.75 3.12 -2.35
CA PRO A 11 -38.32 1.76 -2.63
C PRO A 11 -38.45 0.93 -1.35
N ASN A 12 -38.87 -0.32 -1.49
CA ASN A 12 -39.15 -1.27 -0.40
C ASN A 12 -37.88 -1.71 0.36
N VAL A 13 -36.93 -0.79 0.51
CA VAL A 13 -35.55 -0.97 0.93
C VAL A 13 -35.36 -0.20 2.23
N TRP A 14 -34.64 -0.81 3.17
CA TRP A 14 -34.32 -0.18 4.44
C TRP A 14 -33.49 1.10 4.26
N PRO A 15 -33.65 2.13 5.12
CA PRO A 15 -32.84 3.33 5.06
C PRO A 15 -31.39 3.00 5.46
N ILE A 16 -30.41 3.67 4.84
CA ILE A 16 -28.98 3.34 4.97
C ILE A 16 -28.09 4.54 5.31
N ASN A 17 -28.69 5.69 5.62
CA ASN A 17 -27.95 6.92 5.85
C ASN A 17 -28.50 7.68 7.07
N PRO A 18 -27.65 8.17 7.99
CA PRO A 18 -28.06 8.99 9.12
C PRO A 18 -28.88 10.23 8.73
N LYS A 19 -28.62 10.81 7.55
CA LYS A 19 -29.37 11.97 7.04
C LYS A 19 -30.84 11.69 6.75
N GLN A 20 -31.23 10.42 6.64
CA GLN A 20 -32.63 10.03 6.46
C GLN A 20 -33.42 10.06 7.77
N VAL A 21 -32.73 10.07 8.91
CA VAL A 21 -33.37 10.08 10.24
C VAL A 21 -33.91 11.48 10.55
N LEU A 22 -35.24 11.60 10.60
CA LEU A 22 -35.93 12.86 10.86
C LEU A 22 -36.30 13.03 12.34
N PRO A 23 -36.49 14.28 12.82
CA PRO A 23 -37.09 14.53 14.13
C PRO A 23 -38.46 13.84 14.27
N PRO A 24 -38.84 13.39 15.47
CA PRO A 24 -40.12 12.74 15.69
C PRO A 24 -41.29 13.73 15.62
N ASP A 25 -42.44 13.24 15.17
CA ASP A 25 -43.68 14.03 15.06
C ASP A 25 -44.39 14.19 16.42
N ILE A 26 -43.94 13.44 17.43
CA ILE A 26 -44.42 13.48 18.81
C ILE A 26 -43.25 13.70 19.77
N ASN A 27 -43.53 14.22 20.97
CA ASN A 27 -42.51 14.41 22.00
C ASN A 27 -41.84 13.07 22.34
N MET A 28 -40.51 13.03 22.32
CA MET A 28 -39.71 11.86 22.69
C MET A 28 -39.40 11.91 24.18
N PRO A 29 -39.97 10.99 25.01
CA PRO A 29 -39.56 10.86 26.40
C PRO A 29 -38.16 10.25 26.48
N GLU A 30 -37.31 10.81 27.31
CA GLU A 30 -35.95 10.30 27.54
C GLU A 30 -35.99 8.85 28.04
N PHE A 31 -35.19 7.98 27.43
CA PHE A 31 -35.04 6.59 27.85
C PHE A 31 -33.58 6.15 27.73
N MET A 32 -32.87 6.17 28.86
CA MET A 32 -31.44 5.88 28.95
C MET A 32 -31.18 4.87 30.07
N THR A 33 -31.28 3.57 29.75
CA THR A 33 -31.03 2.48 30.69
C THR A 33 -30.12 1.40 30.09
N TYR A 34 -29.40 0.69 30.95
CA TYR A 34 -28.59 -0.45 30.54
C TYR A 34 -29.47 -1.69 30.38
N TYR A 35 -29.22 -2.48 29.33
CA TYR A 35 -30.00 -3.68 28.99
C TYR A 35 -31.51 -3.42 28.90
N PRO A 36 -31.94 -2.43 28.09
CA PRO A 36 -33.32 -1.97 28.06
C PRO A 36 -34.29 -3.04 27.55
N SER A 37 -35.48 -3.06 28.12
CA SER A 37 -36.60 -3.87 27.66
C SER A 37 -37.90 -3.07 27.64
N VAL A 38 -38.91 -3.61 26.96
CA VAL A 38 -40.27 -3.05 26.95
C VAL A 38 -40.85 -2.97 28.36
N ASN A 39 -40.43 -3.85 29.28
CA ASN A 39 -40.90 -3.86 30.67
C ASN A 39 -40.34 -2.70 31.51
N ASP A 40 -39.24 -2.07 31.07
CA ASP A 40 -38.62 -0.94 31.76
C ASP A 40 -39.25 0.41 31.36
N MET A 41 -40.15 0.40 30.37
CA MET A 41 -40.74 1.61 29.82
C MET A 41 -41.94 2.09 30.64
N THR A 42 -41.99 3.38 30.91
CA THR A 42 -43.22 4.05 31.36
C THR A 42 -44.28 4.01 30.26
N PRO A 43 -45.58 4.24 30.57
CA PRO A 43 -46.63 4.29 29.55
C PRO A 43 -46.35 5.30 28.41
N GLU A 44 -45.72 6.43 28.71
CA GLU A 44 -45.34 7.44 27.72
C GLU A 44 -44.18 6.97 26.83
N GLN A 45 -43.14 6.37 27.43
CA GLN A 45 -42.02 5.78 26.71
C GLN A 45 -42.49 4.63 25.81
N LEU A 46 -43.39 3.76 26.30
CA LEU A 46 -43.98 2.67 25.53
C LEU A 46 -44.78 3.20 24.33
N LYS A 47 -45.57 4.26 24.54
CA LYS A 47 -46.31 4.92 23.45
C LYS A 47 -45.36 5.47 22.39
N TYR A 48 -44.26 6.10 22.80
CA TYR A 48 -43.24 6.59 21.87
C TYR A 48 -42.54 5.44 21.13
N TYR A 49 -42.16 4.38 21.85
CA TYR A 49 -41.54 3.20 21.28
C TYR A 49 -42.41 2.57 20.18
N CYS A 50 -43.70 2.36 20.45
CA CYS A 50 -44.65 1.84 19.46
C CYS A 50 -44.76 2.75 18.22
N TYR A 51 -44.78 4.09 18.41
CA TYR A 51 -44.75 5.04 17.30
C TYR A 51 -43.47 4.90 16.49
N TRP A 52 -42.30 4.95 17.15
CA TRP A 52 -41.00 4.88 16.50
C TRP A 52 -40.81 3.56 15.74
N ARG A 53 -41.18 2.44 16.37
CA ARG A 53 -41.14 1.10 15.78
C ARG A 53 -41.97 1.03 14.50
N SER A 54 -43.21 1.51 14.55
CA SER A 54 -44.09 1.57 13.38
C SER A 54 -43.47 2.42 12.25
N GLU A 55 -42.92 3.59 12.58
CA GLU A 55 -42.25 4.44 11.61
C GLU A 55 -41.03 3.74 10.97
N TRP A 56 -40.22 3.06 11.76
CA TRP A 56 -39.07 2.28 11.28
C TRP A 56 -39.50 1.14 10.35
N GLU A 57 -40.49 0.32 10.76
CA GLU A 57 -41.02 -0.78 9.95
C GLU A 57 -41.54 -0.30 8.59
N ASN A 58 -42.15 0.89 8.56
CA ASN A 58 -42.60 1.62 7.36
C ASN A 58 -41.47 2.35 6.59
N LYS A 59 -40.21 2.13 6.93
CA LYS A 59 -39.00 2.72 6.29
C LYS A 59 -38.89 4.25 6.43
N ARG A 60 -39.52 4.81 7.47
CA ARG A 60 -39.52 6.24 7.78
C ARG A 60 -38.72 6.50 9.06
N PRO A 61 -37.39 6.43 9.05
CA PRO A 61 -36.61 6.47 10.28
C PRO A 61 -36.80 7.79 11.04
N ARG A 62 -37.01 7.70 12.35
CA ARG A 62 -37.15 8.83 13.28
C ARG A 62 -36.07 8.82 14.35
N GLN A 63 -35.74 9.97 14.92
CA GLN A 63 -34.78 10.01 16.03
C GLN A 63 -35.32 9.18 17.22
N ALA A 64 -34.41 8.53 17.94
CA ALA A 64 -34.71 7.81 19.16
C ALA A 64 -33.46 7.72 20.02
N ASP A 65 -33.65 7.68 21.34
CA ASP A 65 -32.57 7.33 22.25
C ASP A 65 -32.08 5.91 22.01
N LEU A 66 -30.81 5.66 22.32
CA LEU A 66 -30.16 4.37 22.11
C LEU A 66 -30.92 3.21 22.76
N SER A 67 -31.55 3.43 23.91
CA SER A 67 -32.25 2.37 24.64
C SER A 67 -33.47 1.84 23.88
N TYR A 68 -34.21 2.71 23.18
CA TYR A 68 -35.31 2.28 22.30
C TYR A 68 -34.78 1.43 21.14
N ILE A 69 -33.68 1.87 20.53
CA ILE A 69 -33.06 1.18 19.40
C ILE A 69 -32.53 -0.20 19.84
N PHE A 70 -31.87 -0.30 20.99
CA PHE A 70 -31.43 -1.58 21.54
C PHE A 70 -32.60 -2.52 21.85
N THR A 71 -33.69 -1.99 22.43
CA THR A 71 -34.92 -2.77 22.69
C THR A 71 -35.45 -3.38 21.39
N TYR A 72 -35.51 -2.58 20.32
CA TYR A 72 -35.96 -3.05 19.02
C TYR A 72 -35.00 -4.06 18.39
N ILE A 73 -33.68 -3.84 18.48
CA ILE A 73 -32.69 -4.80 18.00
C ILE A 73 -32.89 -6.16 18.69
N TYR A 74 -33.21 -6.20 19.99
CA TYR A 74 -33.50 -7.46 20.68
C TYR A 74 -34.72 -8.18 20.11
N GLU A 75 -35.80 -7.45 19.81
CA GLU A 75 -36.98 -8.03 19.15
C GLU A 75 -36.65 -8.58 17.76
N VAL A 76 -35.86 -7.85 16.98
CA VAL A 76 -35.41 -8.25 15.64
C VAL A 76 -34.54 -9.52 15.73
N LEU A 77 -33.62 -9.58 16.69
CA LEU A 77 -32.80 -10.76 16.94
C LEU A 77 -33.65 -11.97 17.37
N ILE A 78 -34.66 -11.78 18.22
CA ILE A 78 -35.59 -12.87 18.61
C ILE A 78 -36.30 -13.44 17.39
N ARG A 79 -36.81 -12.60 16.48
CA ARG A 79 -37.41 -13.06 15.21
C ARG A 79 -36.43 -13.92 14.40
N GLY A 80 -35.17 -13.48 14.30
CA GLY A 80 -34.13 -14.25 13.62
C GLY A 80 -33.80 -15.57 14.33
N ILE A 81 -33.81 -15.60 15.67
CA ILE A 81 -33.58 -16.81 16.47
C ILE A 81 -34.72 -17.83 16.25
N GLU A 82 -35.96 -17.36 16.23
CA GLU A 82 -37.16 -18.19 16.07
C GLU A 82 -37.33 -18.73 14.65
N ASN A 83 -36.88 -17.99 13.64
CA ASN A 83 -37.03 -18.37 12.24
C ASN A 83 -35.73 -18.18 11.44
N LYS A 84 -35.10 -19.30 11.07
CA LYS A 84 -33.86 -19.30 10.29
C LYS A 84 -34.01 -18.80 8.86
N ASP A 85 -35.21 -18.91 8.27
CA ASP A 85 -35.42 -18.65 6.85
C ASP A 85 -35.44 -17.14 6.51
N ILE A 86 -35.55 -16.28 7.54
CA ILE A 86 -35.58 -14.82 7.40
C ILE A 86 -34.27 -14.15 7.85
N ILE A 87 -33.21 -14.91 8.15
CA ILE A 87 -31.99 -14.33 8.72
C ILE A 87 -31.38 -13.28 7.81
N GLU A 88 -31.37 -13.48 6.50
CA GLU A 88 -30.81 -12.49 5.57
C GLU A 88 -31.55 -11.16 5.67
N ASP A 89 -32.89 -11.19 5.69
CA ASP A 89 -33.73 -10.00 5.87
C ASP A 89 -33.47 -9.32 7.22
N ILE A 90 -33.33 -10.12 8.28
CA ILE A 90 -33.02 -9.65 9.64
C ILE A 90 -31.65 -8.96 9.68
N VAL A 91 -30.63 -9.54 9.03
CA VAL A 91 -29.29 -8.97 8.99
C VAL A 91 -29.28 -7.67 8.20
N ILE A 92 -29.97 -7.59 7.07
CA ILE A 92 -30.12 -6.36 6.29
C ILE A 92 -30.81 -5.28 7.14
N GLU A 93 -31.88 -5.63 7.87
CA GLU A 93 -32.58 -4.71 8.76
C GLU A 93 -31.66 -4.18 9.88
N ILE A 94 -30.92 -5.07 10.56
CA ILE A 94 -30.02 -4.71 11.66
C ILE A 94 -28.84 -3.86 11.15
N ASP A 95 -28.22 -4.23 10.02
CA ASP A 95 -27.14 -3.44 9.44
C ASP A 95 -27.65 -2.03 9.05
N SER A 96 -28.89 -1.94 8.54
CA SER A 96 -29.55 -0.66 8.23
C SER A 96 -29.78 0.21 9.47
N LEU A 97 -30.23 -0.38 10.59
CA LEU A 97 -30.28 0.30 11.89
C LEU A 97 -28.90 0.84 12.28
N GLY A 98 -27.87 0.01 12.16
CA GLY A 98 -26.49 0.41 12.46
C GLY A 98 -25.99 1.54 11.58
N LEU A 99 -26.43 1.62 10.32
CA LEU A 99 -26.06 2.69 9.39
C LEU A 99 -26.81 3.99 9.69
N CYS A 100 -28.09 3.93 10.06
CA CYS A 100 -28.91 5.11 10.37
C CYS A 100 -28.63 5.71 11.74
N TYR A 101 -28.37 4.88 12.75
CA TYR A 101 -28.18 5.32 14.13
C TYR A 101 -26.72 5.12 14.53
N GLU A 102 -25.95 6.22 14.46
CA GLU A 102 -24.52 6.23 14.79
C GLU A 102 -24.25 6.00 16.30
N GLY A 103 -23.00 5.64 16.64
CA GLY A 103 -22.55 5.45 18.02
C GLY A 103 -22.00 4.05 18.31
N LYS A 104 -22.08 3.60 19.59
CA LYS A 104 -21.58 2.29 20.03
C LYS A 104 -22.37 1.10 19.45
N ILE A 105 -23.53 1.33 18.82
CA ILE A 105 -24.40 0.28 18.25
C ILE A 105 -23.61 -0.63 17.30
N LYS A 106 -22.86 -0.06 16.34
CA LYS A 106 -22.10 -0.82 15.33
C LYS A 106 -21.11 -1.83 15.90
N ASP A 107 -20.59 -1.60 17.11
CA ASP A 107 -19.65 -2.52 17.75
C ASP A 107 -20.35 -3.75 18.36
N TYR A 108 -21.60 -3.61 18.83
CA TYR A 108 -22.40 -4.74 19.32
C TYR A 108 -23.01 -5.56 18.19
N LEU A 109 -23.49 -4.91 17.13
CA LEU A 109 -24.22 -5.57 16.04
C LEU A 109 -23.41 -6.69 15.38
N ILE A 110 -22.10 -6.51 15.22
CA ILE A 110 -21.24 -7.55 14.65
C ILE A 110 -21.25 -8.81 15.51
N GLY A 111 -21.13 -8.65 16.83
CA GLY A 111 -21.18 -9.76 17.77
C GLY A 111 -22.52 -10.50 17.67
N TRP A 112 -23.63 -9.77 17.74
CA TRP A 112 -24.97 -10.37 17.72
C TRP A 112 -25.36 -10.98 16.38
N ILE A 113 -25.05 -10.34 15.25
CA ILE A 113 -25.25 -10.94 13.92
C ILE A 113 -24.43 -12.23 13.79
N THR A 114 -23.19 -12.22 14.27
CA THR A 114 -22.34 -13.41 14.20
C THR A 114 -22.86 -14.52 15.10
N ASP A 115 -23.34 -14.17 16.31
CA ASP A 115 -23.98 -15.13 17.21
C ASP A 115 -25.28 -15.70 16.62
N LEU A 116 -26.05 -14.90 15.88
CA LEU A 116 -27.24 -15.35 15.14
C LEU A 116 -26.90 -16.39 14.07
N TYR A 117 -25.90 -16.10 13.24
CA TYR A 117 -25.41 -17.07 12.26
C TYR A 117 -24.92 -18.36 12.93
N LYS A 118 -24.13 -18.25 14.01
CA LYS A 118 -23.64 -19.41 14.77
C LYS A 118 -24.76 -20.23 15.40
N TYR A 119 -25.81 -19.57 15.90
CA TYR A 119 -26.96 -20.24 16.52
C TYR A 119 -27.67 -21.16 15.54
N HIS A 120 -27.76 -20.76 14.27
CA HIS A 120 -28.42 -21.53 13.20
C HIS A 120 -27.47 -22.43 12.39
N GLY A 121 -26.16 -22.39 12.66
CA GLY A 121 -25.18 -23.22 11.98
C GLY A 121 -24.59 -22.62 10.70
N PHE A 122 -24.84 -21.34 10.42
CA PHE A 122 -24.31 -20.59 9.27
C PHE A 122 -22.87 -20.11 9.55
N TYR A 123 -21.94 -21.06 9.72
CA TYR A 123 -20.58 -20.77 10.18
C TYR A 123 -19.72 -20.04 9.15
N GLU A 124 -19.96 -20.23 7.86
CA GLU A 124 -19.23 -19.51 6.81
C GLU A 124 -19.57 -18.02 6.82
N GLU A 125 -20.83 -17.69 6.98
CA GLU A 125 -21.37 -16.33 7.09
C GLU A 125 -20.83 -15.65 8.36
N ALA A 126 -20.85 -16.38 9.48
CA ALA A 126 -20.23 -15.95 10.73
C ALA A 126 -18.73 -15.62 10.56
N LEU A 127 -17.99 -16.50 9.86
CA LEU A 127 -16.56 -16.31 9.61
C LEU A 127 -16.31 -15.09 8.70
N LYS A 128 -17.04 -14.97 7.59
CA LYS A 128 -16.97 -13.83 6.66
C LYS A 128 -17.23 -12.50 7.40
N ARG A 129 -18.20 -12.47 8.32
CA ARG A 129 -18.53 -11.28 9.12
C ARG A 129 -17.40 -10.86 10.05
N TYR A 130 -16.69 -11.81 10.68
CA TYR A 130 -15.51 -11.49 11.48
C TYR A 130 -14.33 -11.01 10.63
N MET A 131 -14.11 -11.64 9.47
CA MET A 131 -13.00 -11.31 8.57
C MET A 131 -13.18 -9.94 7.88
N SER A 132 -14.41 -9.41 7.77
CA SER A 132 -14.66 -8.09 7.17
C SER A 132 -14.09 -6.89 7.96
N ARG A 133 -13.40 -7.11 9.10
CA ARG A 133 -12.72 -6.09 9.94
C ARG A 133 -11.20 -6.23 9.98
N GLU A 134 -10.60 -6.91 9.00
CA GLU A 134 -9.22 -7.43 9.01
C GLU A 134 -8.05 -6.41 9.21
N ASP A 135 -8.31 -5.10 9.24
CA ASP A 135 -7.27 -4.07 9.16
C ASP A 135 -6.92 -3.36 10.48
N THR A 136 -7.36 -3.87 11.65
CA THR A 136 -6.99 -3.25 12.94
C THR A 136 -6.61 -4.27 14.02
N TRP A 137 -5.80 -3.81 14.98
CA TRP A 137 -5.44 -4.49 16.24
C TRP A 137 -6.63 -5.19 16.94
N LYS A 138 -7.87 -4.76 16.67
CA LYS A 138 -9.11 -5.38 17.14
C LYS A 138 -9.31 -6.84 16.69
N GLY A 139 -8.62 -7.29 15.63
CA GLY A 139 -8.64 -8.70 15.18
C GLY A 139 -8.12 -9.68 16.24
N ILE A 140 -7.25 -9.23 17.16
CA ILE A 140 -6.73 -10.03 18.28
C ILE A 140 -7.87 -10.49 19.21
N TYR A 141 -8.86 -9.63 19.47
CA TYR A 141 -9.97 -9.97 20.39
C TYR A 141 -10.90 -11.06 19.85
N ASN A 142 -10.99 -11.21 18.53
CA ASN A 142 -11.85 -12.22 17.90
C ASN A 142 -11.06 -13.44 17.40
N LEU A 143 -9.74 -13.50 17.62
CA LEU A 143 -8.89 -14.57 17.09
C LEU A 143 -9.38 -15.95 17.55
N GLU A 144 -9.65 -16.13 18.85
CA GLU A 144 -10.17 -17.41 19.34
C GLU A 144 -11.51 -17.80 18.67
N LYS A 145 -12.40 -16.83 18.41
CA LYS A 145 -13.67 -17.08 17.74
C LYS A 145 -13.47 -17.49 16.28
N ILE A 146 -12.58 -16.80 15.56
CA ILE A 146 -12.22 -17.10 14.18
C ILE A 146 -11.64 -18.52 14.08
N LEU A 147 -10.67 -18.86 14.94
CA LEU A 147 -10.05 -20.18 14.95
C LEU A 147 -11.06 -21.29 15.27
N ASN A 148 -12.01 -21.03 16.17
CA ASN A 148 -13.07 -21.98 16.48
C ASN A 148 -14.06 -22.19 15.33
N LEU A 149 -14.44 -21.13 14.61
CA LEU A 149 -15.24 -21.25 13.38
C LEU A 149 -14.49 -22.04 12.30
N LYS A 150 -13.18 -21.78 12.16
CA LYS A 150 -12.32 -22.53 11.24
C LYS A 150 -12.24 -24.02 11.60
N VAL A 151 -12.14 -24.37 12.88
CA VAL A 151 -12.26 -25.76 13.34
C VAL A 151 -13.61 -26.36 12.96
N ALA A 152 -14.72 -25.62 13.15
CA ALA A 152 -16.06 -26.10 12.79
C ALA A 152 -16.23 -26.33 11.27
N LEU A 153 -15.55 -25.53 10.46
CA LEU A 153 -15.59 -25.59 8.99
C LEU A 153 -14.49 -26.46 8.36
N ASN A 154 -13.60 -27.07 9.17
CA ASN A 154 -12.39 -27.75 8.70
C ASN A 154 -11.50 -26.88 7.80
N ILE A 155 -11.39 -25.59 8.11
CA ILE A 155 -10.52 -24.63 7.42
C ILE A 155 -9.20 -24.51 8.19
N PRO A 156 -8.03 -24.61 7.54
CA PRO A 156 -6.75 -24.50 8.23
C PRO A 156 -6.48 -23.07 8.73
N MET A 157 -5.66 -22.99 9.80
CA MET A 157 -5.06 -21.73 10.25
C MET A 157 -4.04 -21.23 9.21
N ASN A 158 -3.89 -19.91 9.09
CA ASN A 158 -2.86 -19.28 8.26
C ASN A 158 -1.74 -18.61 9.08
N GLY A 159 -0.65 -18.22 8.41
CA GLY A 159 0.51 -17.59 9.05
C GLY A 159 0.19 -16.27 9.78
N LYS A 160 -0.76 -15.47 9.28
CA LYS A 160 -1.21 -14.23 9.93
C LYS A 160 -1.85 -14.53 11.29
N GLU A 161 -2.70 -15.55 11.36
CA GLU A 161 -3.36 -16.01 12.58
C GLU A 161 -2.38 -16.59 13.59
N LEU A 162 -1.41 -17.41 13.15
CA LEU A 162 -0.34 -17.92 14.03
C LEU A 162 0.47 -16.78 14.66
N PHE A 163 0.82 -15.76 13.86
CA PHE A 163 1.51 -14.58 14.36
C PHE A 163 0.70 -13.84 15.43
N TYR A 164 -0.59 -13.60 15.18
CA TYR A 164 -1.43 -12.92 16.15
C TYR A 164 -1.72 -13.78 17.38
N LEU A 165 -1.72 -15.11 17.27
CA LEU A 165 -1.83 -16.01 18.41
C LEU A 165 -0.62 -15.87 19.33
N GLY A 166 0.60 -15.93 18.78
CA GLY A 166 1.82 -15.70 19.57
C GLY A 166 1.84 -14.30 20.20
N LYS A 167 1.39 -13.28 19.46
CA LYS A 167 1.26 -11.92 19.98
C LYS A 167 0.30 -11.83 21.17
N TYR A 168 -0.84 -12.49 21.09
CA TYR A 168 -1.82 -12.57 22.17
C TYR A 168 -1.24 -13.24 23.43
N LEU A 169 -0.34 -14.22 23.22
CA LEU A 169 0.41 -14.91 24.27
C LEU A 169 1.63 -14.12 24.80
N GLY A 170 1.85 -12.89 24.32
CA GLY A 170 2.85 -11.98 24.88
C GLY A 170 4.25 -12.07 24.28
N THR A 171 4.42 -12.68 23.09
CA THR A 171 5.73 -12.70 22.41
C THR A 171 6.21 -11.28 22.08
N SER A 172 7.43 -10.92 22.47
CA SER A 172 7.99 -9.58 22.23
C SER A 172 8.29 -9.34 20.74
N GLN A 173 7.74 -8.27 20.17
CA GLN A 173 7.95 -7.90 18.76
C GLN A 173 8.93 -6.72 18.66
N ASN A 174 9.98 -6.87 17.85
CA ASN A 174 10.94 -5.80 17.59
C ASN A 174 10.44 -4.87 16.47
N SER A 175 10.92 -3.62 16.40
CA SER A 175 10.54 -2.64 15.37
C SER A 175 10.76 -3.16 13.95
N ILE A 176 11.84 -3.92 13.71
CA ILE A 176 12.15 -4.53 12.41
C ILE A 176 11.04 -5.51 11.96
N VAL A 177 10.49 -6.30 12.89
CA VAL A 177 9.42 -7.26 12.59
C VAL A 177 8.13 -6.53 12.25
N ASN A 178 7.83 -5.44 12.96
CA ASN A 178 6.65 -4.59 12.68
C ASN A 178 6.76 -3.85 11.34
N GLU A 179 7.96 -3.51 10.89
CA GLU A 179 8.21 -2.94 9.55
C GLU A 179 8.09 -3.98 8.42
N HIS A 180 8.14 -5.27 8.74
CA HIS A 180 8.18 -6.39 7.78
C HIS A 180 7.16 -7.49 8.12
N LEU A 181 5.93 -7.10 8.47
CA LEU A 181 4.86 -8.02 8.86
C LEU A 181 4.53 -9.07 7.79
N GLN A 182 4.46 -8.69 6.52
CA GLN A 182 4.11 -9.62 5.44
C GLN A 182 5.11 -10.78 5.33
N GLU A 183 6.42 -10.48 5.40
CA GLU A 183 7.47 -11.52 5.36
C GLU A 183 7.41 -12.41 6.62
N THR A 184 7.01 -11.83 7.75
CA THR A 184 6.81 -12.58 8.99
C THR A 184 5.61 -13.53 8.88
N PHE A 185 4.50 -13.10 8.26
CA PHE A 185 3.34 -13.96 8.01
C PHE A 185 3.67 -15.11 7.06
N GLU A 186 4.43 -14.84 6.00
CA GLU A 186 4.92 -15.87 5.07
C GLU A 186 5.80 -16.90 5.79
N TYR A 187 6.68 -16.46 6.69
CA TYR A 187 7.49 -17.37 7.49
C TYR A 187 6.64 -18.20 8.47
N CYS A 188 5.65 -17.59 9.13
CA CYS A 188 4.70 -18.32 9.97
C CYS A 188 3.89 -19.34 9.17
N GLN A 189 3.52 -19.03 7.92
CA GLN A 189 2.87 -19.98 7.02
C GLN A 189 3.79 -21.16 6.71
N PHE A 190 5.08 -20.91 6.44
CA PHE A 190 6.07 -21.96 6.25
C PHE A 190 6.20 -22.90 7.47
N ILE A 191 6.14 -22.35 8.69
CA ILE A 191 6.13 -23.16 9.92
C ILE A 191 4.88 -24.07 9.96
N LEU A 192 3.70 -23.54 9.67
CA LEU A 192 2.45 -24.33 9.62
C LEU A 192 2.50 -25.42 8.55
N ASP A 193 3.06 -25.12 7.37
CA ASP A 193 3.19 -26.08 6.29
C ASP A 193 4.15 -27.22 6.64
N ASN A 194 5.25 -26.92 7.34
CA ASN A 194 6.18 -27.94 7.85
C ASN A 194 5.53 -28.78 8.96
N PHE A 195 4.80 -28.15 9.88
CA PHE A 195 4.01 -28.87 10.88
C PHE A 195 3.08 -29.89 10.23
N LYS A 196 2.35 -29.49 9.18
CA LYS A 196 1.46 -30.37 8.43
C LYS A 196 2.19 -31.54 7.79
N LYS A 197 3.38 -31.32 7.21
CA LYS A 197 4.21 -32.39 6.63
C LYS A 197 4.69 -33.38 7.69
N GLU A 198 5.07 -32.89 8.87
CA GLU A 198 5.61 -33.72 9.95
C GLU A 198 4.52 -34.51 10.68
N LYS A 199 3.36 -33.90 10.94
CA LYS A 199 2.27 -34.50 11.72
C LYS A 199 1.20 -35.17 10.86
N GLY A 200 1.20 -34.93 9.54
CA GLY A 200 0.22 -35.47 8.59
C GLY A 200 -1.10 -34.71 8.52
N ASP A 201 -1.39 -33.84 9.50
CA ASP A 201 -2.58 -33.01 9.59
C ASP A 201 -2.21 -31.53 9.74
N ASP A 202 -3.06 -30.61 9.25
CA ASP A 202 -2.89 -29.20 9.59
C ASP A 202 -3.10 -28.96 11.09
N PHE A 203 -2.58 -27.84 11.59
CA PHE A 203 -2.53 -27.55 13.02
C PHE A 203 -3.90 -27.63 13.72
N LEU A 204 -4.96 -27.09 13.11
CA LEU A 204 -6.29 -27.10 13.72
C LEU A 204 -6.92 -28.49 13.70
N THR A 205 -6.78 -29.22 12.58
CA THR A 205 -7.22 -30.62 12.48
C THR A 205 -6.48 -31.52 13.48
N PHE A 206 -5.17 -31.31 13.66
CA PHE A 206 -4.37 -32.01 14.66
C PHE A 206 -4.93 -31.74 16.08
N LEU A 207 -5.16 -30.47 16.44
CA LEU A 207 -5.75 -30.14 17.74
C LEU A 207 -7.12 -30.79 17.94
N GLN A 208 -7.95 -30.81 16.91
CA GLN A 208 -9.26 -31.45 16.95
C GLN A 208 -9.17 -32.95 17.25
N LYS A 209 -8.24 -33.67 16.62
CA LYS A 209 -8.06 -35.11 16.83
C LYS A 209 -7.51 -35.45 18.21
N PHE A 210 -6.49 -34.72 18.68
CA PHE A 210 -5.75 -35.08 19.89
C PHE A 210 -6.29 -34.43 21.17
N TYR A 211 -6.91 -33.25 21.08
CA TYR A 211 -7.40 -32.49 22.25
C TYR A 211 -8.93 -32.32 22.26
N GLY A 212 -9.64 -32.89 21.28
CA GLY A 212 -11.08 -32.70 21.10
C GLY A 212 -11.96 -33.16 22.27
N HIS A 213 -11.50 -34.14 23.06
CA HIS A 213 -12.27 -34.75 24.14
C HIS A 213 -12.12 -34.07 25.50
N GLU A 214 -11.01 -33.37 25.74
CA GLU A 214 -10.64 -32.95 27.11
C GLU A 214 -10.92 -31.47 27.41
N ARG A 215 -10.97 -30.59 26.41
CA ARG A 215 -10.88 -29.12 26.64
C ARG A 215 -11.75 -28.28 25.72
N ARG A 216 -12.96 -28.75 25.41
CA ARG A 216 -13.91 -27.96 24.62
C ARG A 216 -15.03 -27.36 25.47
N PHE A 217 -15.22 -26.05 25.35
CA PHE A 217 -16.30 -25.33 26.00
C PHE A 217 -17.43 -25.05 25.02
N VAL A 218 -18.65 -24.97 25.55
CA VAL A 218 -19.79 -24.44 24.80
C VAL A 218 -19.73 -22.93 24.90
N GLU A 219 -19.65 -22.25 23.77
CA GLU A 219 -19.65 -20.79 23.76
C GLU A 219 -21.06 -20.26 24.03
N SER A 220 -21.15 -19.29 24.93
CA SER A 220 -22.39 -18.55 25.19
C SER A 220 -22.61 -17.53 24.07
N LEU A 221 -23.74 -17.63 23.39
CA LEU A 221 -24.19 -16.72 22.35
C LEU A 221 -25.07 -15.64 22.95
N PHE A 222 -24.99 -14.43 22.38
CA PHE A 222 -25.70 -13.24 22.81
C PHE A 222 -25.45 -12.88 24.29
N PRO A 223 -24.19 -12.79 24.73
CA PRO A 223 -23.90 -12.38 26.11
C PRO A 223 -24.43 -10.95 26.35
N GLY A 224 -25.15 -10.77 27.46
CA GLY A 224 -25.68 -9.46 27.86
C GLY A 224 -26.87 -8.99 27.04
N THR A 225 -27.65 -9.88 26.41
CA THR A 225 -28.98 -9.53 25.89
C THR A 225 -30.06 -9.97 26.90
N PRO A 226 -31.11 -9.16 27.13
CA PRO A 226 -32.18 -9.48 28.07
C PRO A 226 -33.19 -10.46 27.45
N PHE A 227 -32.71 -11.56 26.86
CA PHE A 227 -33.58 -12.59 26.30
C PHE A 227 -34.21 -13.39 27.42
N ILE A 228 -35.53 -13.49 27.38
CA ILE A 228 -36.33 -14.18 28.38
C ILE A 228 -36.91 -15.44 27.75
N LYS A 229 -36.65 -16.59 28.37
CA LYS A 229 -37.27 -17.87 27.96
C LYS A 229 -38.24 -18.33 29.04
N THR A 230 -39.49 -18.55 28.63
CA THR A 230 -40.50 -19.15 29.49
C THR A 230 -40.51 -20.66 29.28
N ARG A 231 -40.16 -21.43 30.31
CA ARG A 231 -40.32 -22.89 30.34
C ARG A 231 -41.54 -23.26 31.14
N GLU A 232 -42.38 -24.13 30.59
CA GLU A 232 -43.51 -24.70 31.31
C GLU A 232 -43.11 -26.05 31.90
N SER A 233 -43.22 -26.20 33.20
CA SER A 233 -43.01 -27.46 33.92
C SER A 233 -44.30 -27.86 34.61
N ASN A 234 -44.74 -29.08 34.36
CA ASN A 234 -45.93 -29.63 35.01
C ASN A 234 -45.52 -30.26 36.34
N ILE A 235 -46.03 -29.73 37.45
CA ILE A 235 -45.89 -30.31 38.78
C ILE A 235 -47.29 -30.69 39.27
N GLY A 236 -47.68 -31.95 39.06
CA GLY A 236 -49.03 -32.42 39.34
C GLY A 236 -50.06 -31.76 38.40
N SER A 237 -51.07 -31.09 38.97
CA SER A 237 -52.07 -30.31 38.22
C SER A 237 -51.67 -28.83 37.99
N LEU A 238 -50.51 -28.40 38.49
CA LEU A 238 -50.00 -27.03 38.35
C LEU A 238 -49.04 -26.92 37.17
N ILE A 239 -49.29 -25.94 36.29
CA ILE A 239 -48.36 -25.53 35.24
C ILE A 239 -47.52 -24.38 35.79
N LEU A 240 -46.26 -24.68 36.11
CA LEU A 240 -45.28 -23.67 36.50
C LEU A 240 -44.62 -23.10 35.24
N LYS A 241 -44.88 -21.82 34.97
CA LYS A 241 -44.15 -21.05 33.95
C LYS A 241 -42.96 -20.38 34.61
N ILE A 242 -41.76 -20.88 34.34
CA ILE A 242 -40.50 -20.33 34.81
C ILE A 242 -39.94 -19.44 33.71
N THR A 243 -39.79 -18.16 34.02
CA THR A 243 -39.38 -17.11 33.09
C THR A 243 -38.00 -16.62 33.52
N GLU A 244 -36.94 -17.04 32.84
CA GLU A 244 -35.55 -16.73 33.23
C GLU A 244 -34.79 -16.01 32.10
N PRO A 245 -33.86 -15.10 32.44
CA PRO A 245 -32.87 -14.61 31.49
C PRO A 245 -32.04 -15.78 30.97
N THR A 246 -31.97 -15.97 29.66
CA THR A 246 -31.20 -17.07 29.08
C THR A 246 -30.24 -16.57 28.01
N SER A 247 -28.97 -16.96 28.12
CA SER A 247 -28.08 -16.93 26.97
C SER A 247 -28.30 -18.18 26.11
N TYR A 248 -28.06 -18.05 24.81
CA TYR A 248 -28.09 -19.19 23.91
C TYR A 248 -26.73 -19.88 23.92
N SER A 249 -26.70 -21.13 23.49
CA SER A 249 -25.46 -21.91 23.37
C SER A 249 -25.13 -22.15 21.91
N SER A 250 -23.85 -22.06 21.56
CA SER A 250 -23.38 -22.51 20.25
C SER A 250 -23.67 -24.00 20.05
N GLN A 251 -23.96 -24.41 18.82
CA GLN A 251 -24.16 -25.82 18.48
C GLN A 251 -22.84 -26.62 18.51
N TYR A 252 -21.69 -25.95 18.38
CA TYR A 252 -20.37 -26.58 18.45
C TYR A 252 -19.65 -26.27 19.76
N ARG A 253 -18.71 -27.13 20.14
CA ARG A 253 -17.79 -26.88 21.26
C ARG A 253 -16.44 -26.39 20.74
N GLY A 254 -15.96 -25.28 21.28
CA GLY A 254 -14.72 -24.62 20.87
C GLY A 254 -13.55 -24.86 21.83
N PHE A 255 -12.33 -24.61 21.36
CA PHE A 255 -11.10 -24.60 22.13
C PHE A 255 -10.81 -23.23 22.74
N ARG A 256 -10.31 -23.23 23.97
CA ARG A 256 -9.57 -22.09 24.52
C ARG A 256 -8.11 -22.28 24.18
N PHE A 257 -7.70 -21.75 23.03
CA PHE A 257 -6.36 -21.99 22.47
C PHE A 257 -5.26 -21.58 23.45
N THR A 258 -5.51 -20.55 24.25
CA THR A 258 -4.59 -20.05 25.28
C THR A 258 -4.51 -20.88 26.55
N GLU A 259 -5.34 -21.91 26.70
CA GLU A 259 -5.32 -22.83 27.86
C GLU A 259 -4.74 -24.21 27.48
N ILE A 260 -4.29 -24.40 26.24
CA ILE A 260 -3.70 -25.65 25.76
C ILE A 260 -2.18 -25.49 25.75
N SER A 261 -1.47 -26.12 26.68
CA SER A 261 -0.01 -26.00 26.85
C SER A 261 0.76 -26.20 25.53
N PHE A 262 0.40 -27.23 24.75
CA PHE A 262 0.98 -27.48 23.45
C PHE A 262 0.82 -26.31 22.46
N VAL A 263 -0.34 -25.66 22.46
CA VAL A 263 -0.60 -24.50 21.59
C VAL A 263 0.25 -23.31 22.02
N ILE A 264 0.37 -23.09 23.33
CA ILE A 264 1.17 -22.00 23.89
C ILE A 264 2.64 -22.18 23.49
N GLU A 265 3.21 -23.35 23.75
CA GLU A 265 4.61 -23.69 23.43
C GLU A 265 4.86 -23.54 21.92
N PHE A 266 4.03 -24.19 21.10
CA PHE A 266 4.16 -24.13 19.65
C PHE A 266 4.11 -22.70 19.11
N ALA A 267 3.14 -21.89 19.56
CA ALA A 267 2.99 -20.52 19.08
C ALA A 267 4.16 -19.63 19.54
N VAL A 268 4.56 -19.71 20.81
CA VAL A 268 5.66 -18.89 21.35
C VAL A 268 6.99 -19.21 20.67
N ASP A 269 7.31 -20.49 20.49
CA ASP A 269 8.55 -20.91 19.84
C ASP A 269 8.56 -20.52 18.37
N SER A 270 7.45 -20.77 17.67
CA SER A 270 7.31 -20.43 16.24
C SER A 270 7.52 -18.94 15.98
N ILE A 271 6.91 -18.08 16.81
CA ILE A 271 7.03 -16.63 16.64
C ILE A 271 8.41 -16.13 17.06
N SER A 272 9.02 -16.70 18.10
CA SER A 272 10.40 -16.38 18.48
C SER A 272 11.38 -16.66 17.33
N VAL A 273 11.31 -17.86 16.74
CA VAL A 273 12.14 -18.27 15.60
C VAL A 273 11.90 -17.36 14.38
N ALA A 274 10.64 -17.08 14.05
CA ALA A 274 10.29 -16.20 12.94
C ALA A 274 10.86 -14.78 13.14
N CYS A 275 10.73 -14.22 14.34
CA CYS A 275 11.23 -12.88 14.66
C CYS A 275 12.76 -12.80 14.55
N ASP A 276 13.47 -13.82 15.05
CA ASP A 276 14.92 -13.87 15.02
C ASP A 276 15.46 -14.02 13.60
N GLU A 277 14.85 -14.86 12.77
CA GLU A 277 15.25 -15.05 11.37
C GLU A 277 15.11 -13.73 10.58
N ILE A 278 13.96 -13.05 10.70
CA ILE A 278 13.73 -11.75 10.06
C ILE A 278 14.76 -10.73 10.57
N ARG A 279 15.00 -10.67 11.88
CA ARG A 279 15.98 -9.76 12.46
C ARG A 279 17.39 -10.00 11.90
N GLN A 280 17.85 -11.24 11.87
CA GLN A 280 19.20 -11.58 11.38
C GLN A 280 19.35 -11.22 9.90
N ARG A 281 18.34 -11.56 9.08
CA ARG A 281 18.33 -11.25 7.64
C ARG A 281 18.48 -9.76 7.37
N TYR A 282 17.76 -8.91 8.10
CA TYR A 282 17.80 -7.46 7.91
C TYR A 282 19.05 -6.81 8.53
N GLN A 283 19.56 -7.33 9.64
CA GLN A 283 20.84 -6.89 10.19
C GLN A 283 21.99 -7.18 9.22
N LYS A 284 22.01 -8.36 8.59
CA LYS A 284 22.98 -8.73 7.56
C LYS A 284 22.93 -7.77 6.37
N ARG A 285 21.74 -7.53 5.81
CA ARG A 285 21.54 -6.56 4.72
C ARG A 285 22.00 -5.14 5.07
N LYS A 286 21.76 -4.71 6.32
CA LYS A 286 22.21 -3.39 6.81
C LYS A 286 23.74 -3.32 6.90
N LYS A 287 24.42 -4.39 7.29
CA LYS A 287 25.88 -4.48 7.32
C LYS A 287 26.45 -4.43 5.90
N GLU A 288 25.91 -5.23 4.98
CA GLU A 288 26.29 -5.25 3.56
C GLU A 288 26.10 -3.86 2.91
N ARG A 289 24.95 -3.20 3.14
CA ARG A 289 24.73 -1.83 2.65
C ARG A 289 25.73 -0.81 3.21
N LYS A 290 26.07 -0.91 4.51
CA LYS A 290 27.09 -0.03 5.11
C LYS A 290 28.46 -0.26 4.50
N GLU A 291 28.80 -1.49 4.19
CA GLU A 291 30.06 -1.87 3.55
C GLU A 291 30.12 -1.35 2.11
N ILE A 292 29.07 -1.56 1.32
CA ILE A 292 28.94 -0.98 -0.03
C ILE A 292 29.04 0.55 0.02
N THR A 293 28.37 1.20 0.97
CA THR A 293 28.43 2.67 1.13
C THR A 293 29.83 3.15 1.51
N ARG A 294 30.55 2.41 2.37
CA ARG A 294 31.95 2.71 2.73
C ARG A 294 32.87 2.55 1.54
N THR A 295 32.69 1.48 0.76
CA THR A 295 33.46 1.24 -0.47
C THR A 295 33.17 2.31 -1.52
N LYS A 296 31.90 2.69 -1.74
CA LYS A 296 31.53 3.80 -2.63
C LYS A 296 32.18 5.12 -2.18
N ARG A 297 32.10 5.47 -0.90
CA ARG A 297 32.77 6.66 -0.34
C ARG A 297 34.30 6.59 -0.47
N ALA A 298 34.91 5.42 -0.30
CA ALA A 298 36.35 5.25 -0.45
C ALA A 298 36.79 5.43 -1.91
N ILE A 299 36.04 4.85 -2.85
CA ILE A 299 36.25 5.02 -4.31
C ILE A 299 36.08 6.49 -4.70
N GLU A 300 35.00 7.14 -4.25
CA GLU A 300 34.78 8.58 -4.44
C GLU A 300 35.97 9.37 -3.89
N THR A 301 36.39 9.13 -2.64
CA THR A 301 37.53 9.81 -2.02
C THR A 301 38.82 9.66 -2.84
N ILE A 302 39.09 8.46 -3.38
CA ILE A 302 40.27 8.19 -4.23
C ILE A 302 40.16 8.89 -5.59
N LEU A 303 39.00 8.87 -6.23
CA LEU A 303 38.75 9.63 -7.46
C LEU A 303 38.97 11.14 -7.24
N TRP A 304 38.48 11.66 -6.11
CA TRP A 304 38.61 13.08 -5.76
C TRP A 304 40.04 13.49 -5.41
N ALA A 305 40.84 12.60 -4.81
CA ALA A 305 42.26 12.84 -4.62
C ALA A 305 42.95 13.06 -5.99
N LYS A 306 42.65 12.23 -7.00
CA LYS A 306 43.21 12.36 -8.36
C LYS A 306 42.75 13.63 -9.10
N ILE A 307 41.54 14.13 -8.86
CA ILE A 307 41.04 15.37 -9.49
C ILE A 307 41.66 16.64 -8.87
N ASN A 308 41.99 16.60 -7.58
CA ASN A 308 42.63 17.72 -6.87
C ASN A 308 44.18 17.73 -6.95
N GLU A 309 44.77 16.66 -7.50
CA GLU A 309 46.19 16.62 -7.81
C GLU A 309 46.53 17.59 -8.94
N SER A 310 47.74 18.15 -8.87
CA SER A 310 48.25 18.97 -9.96
C SER A 310 48.41 18.09 -11.20
N PHE A 311 47.81 18.50 -12.31
CA PHE A 311 47.90 17.76 -13.58
C PHE A 311 48.78 18.51 -14.57
N LYS A 312 49.37 17.75 -15.50
CA LYS A 312 50.15 18.34 -16.60
C LYS A 312 49.23 19.07 -17.57
N ASN A 313 49.50 20.33 -17.82
CA ASN A 313 48.77 21.15 -18.77
C ASN A 313 48.95 20.58 -20.20
N PRO A 314 47.87 20.17 -20.88
CA PRO A 314 47.95 19.56 -22.20
C PRO A 314 48.39 20.54 -23.31
N THR A 315 48.41 21.85 -23.06
CA THR A 315 48.76 22.89 -24.03
C THR A 315 50.13 23.52 -23.80
N THR A 316 51.04 22.81 -23.13
CA THR A 316 52.41 23.28 -22.96
C THR A 316 53.20 23.22 -24.27
N GLU A 317 53.25 24.34 -24.99
CA GLU A 317 54.28 24.60 -26.00
C GLU A 317 55.40 25.44 -25.38
N GLU A 318 56.62 25.30 -25.91
CA GLU A 318 57.79 26.06 -25.49
C GLU A 318 57.53 27.58 -25.61
N SER A 319 57.29 28.24 -24.48
CA SER A 319 57.08 29.69 -24.44
C SER A 319 58.29 30.41 -23.86
N ASN A 320 58.63 31.57 -24.42
CA ASN A 320 59.65 32.50 -23.89
C ASN A 320 59.20 33.23 -22.61
N GLU A 321 58.11 32.80 -21.95
CA GLU A 321 57.66 33.38 -20.68
C GLU A 321 58.43 32.80 -19.47
N LYS A 322 58.50 33.55 -18.37
CA LYS A 322 59.08 33.09 -17.08
C LYS A 322 58.47 31.79 -16.52
N CYS A 323 57.32 31.34 -17.03
CA CYS A 323 56.65 30.11 -16.60
C CYS A 323 55.97 29.41 -17.78
N SER A 324 56.24 28.11 -17.96
CA SER A 324 55.59 27.25 -18.96
C SER A 324 54.16 26.84 -18.60
N HIS A 325 53.70 27.12 -17.37
CA HIS A 325 52.38 26.69 -16.86
C HIS A 325 52.16 25.17 -16.98
N GLU A 326 53.23 24.39 -16.82
CA GLU A 326 53.22 22.93 -17.04
C GLU A 326 52.30 22.17 -16.10
N TYR A 327 52.11 22.65 -14.87
CA TYR A 327 51.26 21.98 -13.89
C TYR A 327 50.22 22.94 -13.32
N LEU A 328 48.96 22.49 -13.39
CA LEU A 328 47.79 23.23 -12.94
C LEU A 328 47.04 22.46 -11.86
N LYS A 329 46.42 23.18 -10.92
CA LYS A 329 45.62 22.63 -9.84
C LYS A 329 44.27 23.34 -9.76
N LEU A 330 43.18 22.60 -9.59
CA LEU A 330 41.85 23.19 -9.39
C LEU A 330 41.78 23.96 -8.05
N GLN A 331 41.32 25.23 -8.06
CA GLN A 331 41.19 26.04 -6.84
C GLN A 331 40.00 25.60 -5.98
N ASN A 332 38.84 25.42 -6.61
CA ASN A 332 37.61 25.05 -5.92
C ASN A 332 36.72 24.20 -6.84
N HIS A 333 36.34 23.02 -6.36
CA HIS A 333 35.47 22.08 -7.08
C HIS A 333 33.98 22.41 -6.96
N TRP A 334 33.60 23.29 -6.03
CA TRP A 334 32.22 23.76 -5.85
C TRP A 334 31.87 24.96 -6.72
N GLU A 335 32.72 25.33 -7.67
CA GLU A 335 32.41 26.40 -8.62
C GLU A 335 31.78 25.84 -9.90
N ILE A 336 30.72 26.50 -10.38
CA ILE A 336 30.13 26.20 -11.70
C ILE A 336 31.21 26.36 -12.79
N TYR A 337 31.95 27.48 -12.73
CA TYR A 337 33.05 27.81 -13.63
C TYR A 337 34.38 27.62 -12.92
N ARG A 338 35.07 26.55 -13.29
CA ARG A 338 36.25 26.04 -12.57
C ARG A 338 37.48 26.90 -12.86
N LYS A 339 38.20 27.27 -11.80
CA LYS A 339 39.43 28.05 -11.84
C LYS A 339 40.63 27.18 -11.50
N TYR A 340 41.68 27.28 -12.30
CA TYR A 340 42.89 26.46 -12.19
C TYR A 340 44.09 27.35 -11.89
N GLU A 341 44.86 27.01 -10.88
CA GLU A 341 46.05 27.75 -10.47
C GLU A 341 47.30 27.01 -10.91
N CYS A 342 48.24 27.72 -11.53
CA CYS A 342 49.55 27.15 -11.82
C CYS A 342 50.38 27.03 -10.53
N ILE A 343 50.86 25.83 -10.24
CA ILE A 343 51.62 25.55 -9.01
C ILE A 343 52.98 26.26 -8.94
N LYS A 344 53.49 26.78 -10.07
CA LYS A 344 54.80 27.45 -10.16
C LYS A 344 54.71 28.97 -10.04
N CYS A 345 53.71 29.59 -10.66
CA CYS A 345 53.59 31.06 -10.73
C CYS A 345 52.32 31.62 -10.10
N ASN A 346 51.42 30.77 -9.58
CA ASN A 346 50.15 31.12 -8.97
C ASN A 346 49.19 31.94 -9.87
N LYS A 347 49.48 32.03 -11.18
CA LYS A 347 48.53 32.58 -12.14
C LYS A 347 47.31 31.67 -12.21
N ILE A 348 46.13 32.30 -12.25
CA ILE A 348 44.84 31.63 -12.36
C ILE A 348 44.46 31.53 -13.84
N PHE A 349 43.87 30.41 -14.21
CA PHE A 349 43.42 30.09 -15.54
C PHE A 349 42.00 29.53 -15.52
N MET A 350 41.25 29.83 -16.57
CA MET A 350 39.94 29.24 -16.86
C MET A 350 40.00 28.53 -18.21
N CYS A 351 39.18 27.50 -18.38
CA CYS A 351 39.20 26.73 -19.62
C CYS A 351 38.52 27.49 -20.76
N GLU A 352 39.20 27.64 -21.89
CA GLU A 352 38.70 28.40 -23.04
C GLU A 352 37.38 27.86 -23.60
N CYS A 353 37.08 26.57 -23.42
CA CYS A 353 35.80 25.99 -23.84
C CYS A 353 34.58 26.59 -23.10
N GLU A 354 34.78 27.26 -21.97
CA GLU A 354 33.72 27.92 -21.19
C GLU A 354 33.68 29.44 -21.45
N ARG A 355 34.64 29.99 -22.20
CA ARG A 355 34.87 31.43 -22.35
C ARG A 355 33.65 32.21 -22.82
N GLU A 356 33.07 31.81 -23.95
CA GLU A 356 31.93 32.52 -24.53
C GLU A 356 30.75 32.59 -23.56
N LEU A 357 30.48 31.49 -22.85
CA LEU A 357 29.37 31.40 -21.91
C LEU A 357 29.61 32.28 -20.69
N VAL A 358 30.81 32.22 -20.11
CA VAL A 358 31.19 33.00 -18.93
C VAL A 358 31.17 34.50 -19.25
N GLU A 359 31.79 34.92 -20.35
CA GLU A 359 31.88 36.33 -20.76
C GLU A 359 30.50 36.96 -20.94
N LYS A 360 29.51 36.19 -21.41
CA LYS A 360 28.16 36.70 -21.68
C LYS A 360 27.22 36.60 -20.49
N ILE A 361 27.28 35.51 -19.72
CA ILE A 361 26.29 35.24 -18.65
C ILE A 361 26.80 35.61 -17.27
N ARG A 362 28.07 35.34 -17.00
CA ARG A 362 28.68 35.54 -15.68
C ARG A 362 30.04 36.25 -15.79
N PRO A 363 30.12 37.46 -16.40
CA PRO A 363 31.39 38.16 -16.58
C PRO A 363 32.11 38.43 -15.25
N HIS A 364 31.35 38.59 -14.17
CA HIS A 364 31.87 38.75 -12.81
C HIS A 364 32.58 37.50 -12.25
N GLN A 365 32.39 36.32 -12.85
CA GLN A 365 33.09 35.07 -12.47
C GLN A 365 34.46 34.93 -13.14
N ILE A 366 34.79 35.78 -14.13
CA ILE A 366 36.07 35.73 -14.83
C ILE A 366 37.19 36.08 -13.85
N LYS A 367 38.13 35.14 -13.69
CA LYS A 367 39.30 35.33 -12.84
C LYS A 367 40.50 34.66 -13.50
N GLY A 368 41.50 35.46 -13.88
CA GLY A 368 42.72 34.97 -14.51
C GLY A 368 42.66 34.95 -16.04
N ASN A 369 43.56 34.18 -16.66
CA ASN A 369 43.70 34.08 -18.12
C ASN A 369 42.97 32.85 -18.67
N TRP A 370 42.80 32.77 -19.99
CA TRP A 370 42.21 31.60 -20.65
C TRP A 370 43.31 30.62 -21.09
N LEU A 371 43.08 29.33 -20.91
CA LEU A 371 43.87 28.26 -21.52
C LEU A 371 42.96 27.20 -22.13
N THR A 372 43.34 26.70 -23.29
CA THR A 372 42.62 25.63 -23.98
C THR A 372 42.91 24.28 -23.29
N GLY A 373 41.93 23.39 -23.27
CA GLY A 373 42.16 21.99 -22.91
C GLY A 373 42.27 21.64 -21.42
N ILE A 374 42.13 22.59 -20.50
CA ILE A 374 42.48 22.36 -19.08
C ILE A 374 41.37 21.73 -18.23
N CYS A 375 40.09 21.85 -18.60
CA CYS A 375 38.99 21.28 -17.81
C CYS A 375 38.87 19.76 -17.98
N PRO A 376 38.26 19.02 -17.02
CA PRO A 376 38.06 17.58 -17.13
C PRO A 376 37.40 17.15 -18.44
N LYS A 377 36.34 17.85 -18.86
CA LYS A 377 35.65 17.62 -20.13
C LYS A 377 36.60 17.68 -21.33
N CYS A 378 37.46 18.70 -21.42
CA CYS A 378 38.42 18.81 -22.54
C CYS A 378 39.54 17.78 -22.46
N ARG A 379 39.80 17.23 -21.26
CA ARG A 379 40.78 16.15 -21.04
C ARG A 379 40.18 14.75 -21.22
N GLY A 380 38.91 14.63 -21.61
CA GLY A 380 38.22 13.34 -21.71
C GLY A 380 37.97 12.67 -20.36
N LEU A 381 37.98 13.45 -19.28
CA LEU A 381 37.72 12.99 -17.91
C LEU A 381 36.27 13.30 -17.54
N ASP A 382 35.75 12.53 -16.57
CA ASP A 382 34.46 12.82 -15.96
C ASP A 382 34.46 14.22 -15.31
N ASP A 383 33.45 15.01 -15.64
CA ASP A 383 33.31 16.42 -15.24
C ASP A 383 32.28 16.60 -14.11
N THR A 384 31.81 15.48 -13.53
CA THR A 384 30.94 15.44 -12.35
C THR A 384 31.50 16.25 -11.18
N SER A 385 30.61 16.71 -10.31
CA SER A 385 30.95 17.45 -9.10
C SER A 385 30.77 16.57 -7.86
N PRO A 386 31.49 16.84 -6.76
CA PRO A 386 31.29 16.09 -5.53
C PRO A 386 29.86 16.27 -5.01
N ILE A 387 29.33 15.22 -4.40
CA ILE A 387 28.02 15.23 -3.74
C ILE A 387 28.09 16.27 -2.62
N THR A 388 27.23 17.30 -2.68
CA THR A 388 27.11 18.26 -1.58
C THR A 388 26.74 17.51 -0.31
N SER A 389 27.59 17.60 0.73
CA SER A 389 27.40 16.90 2.01
C SER A 389 26.22 17.42 2.84
N GLY A 390 25.48 18.41 2.34
CA GLY A 390 24.26 18.92 2.93
C GLY A 390 23.05 18.25 2.27
N LYS A 391 22.23 17.58 3.09
CA LYS A 391 20.82 17.17 2.86
C LYS A 391 20.27 17.47 1.46
N LEU A 392 19.66 16.45 0.83
CA LEU A 392 18.61 16.55 -0.20
C LEU A 392 17.68 17.76 0.03
N MET A 393 18.10 18.97 -0.31
CA MET A 393 17.35 20.18 0.04
C MET A 393 16.50 20.67 -1.10
N TYR A 394 16.78 20.30 -2.35
CA TYR A 394 15.83 20.41 -3.48
C TYR A 394 16.30 19.45 -4.60
N GLY A 395 15.70 18.26 -4.76
CA GLY A 395 15.90 17.43 -5.97
C GLY A 395 16.17 15.93 -5.79
N SER A 396 16.28 15.23 -6.93
CA SER A 396 16.60 13.80 -7.07
C SER A 396 18.06 13.49 -6.74
N THR A 397 18.42 12.21 -6.55
CA THR A 397 19.82 11.80 -6.38
C THR A 397 20.69 12.21 -7.58
N PHE A 398 20.13 12.14 -8.79
CA PHE A 398 20.78 12.60 -10.02
C PHE A 398 21.11 14.10 -9.96
N PHE A 399 20.15 14.92 -9.52
CA PHE A 399 20.36 16.36 -9.38
C PHE A 399 21.49 16.67 -8.39
N ALA A 400 21.59 15.92 -7.29
CA ALA A 400 22.64 16.11 -6.29
C ALA A 400 24.04 15.71 -6.79
N GLU A 401 24.14 14.70 -7.66
CA GLU A 401 25.40 14.24 -8.26
C GLU A 401 25.83 15.14 -9.44
N HIS A 402 24.87 15.69 -10.20
CA HIS A 402 25.14 16.44 -11.43
C HIS A 402 24.79 17.94 -11.37
N TRP A 403 24.70 18.51 -10.16
CA TRP A 403 24.23 19.89 -9.95
C TRP A 403 25.00 20.93 -10.78
N ARG A 404 26.32 20.71 -10.98
CA ARG A 404 27.16 21.61 -11.78
C ARG A 404 26.84 21.49 -13.25
N GLU A 405 26.76 20.28 -13.80
CA GLU A 405 26.44 20.11 -15.22
C GLU A 405 25.04 20.63 -15.55
N ILE A 406 24.10 20.48 -14.61
CA ILE A 406 22.75 21.03 -14.74
C ILE A 406 22.78 22.55 -14.72
N ALA A 407 23.53 23.17 -13.80
CA ALA A 407 23.70 24.62 -13.76
C ALA A 407 24.39 25.17 -15.02
N PHE A 408 25.36 24.44 -15.56
CA PHE A 408 26.05 24.81 -16.79
C PHE A 408 25.15 24.69 -18.03
N GLU A 409 24.37 23.60 -18.16
CA GLU A 409 23.37 23.48 -19.23
C GLU A 409 22.27 24.54 -19.10
N ARG A 410 21.90 24.91 -17.87
CA ARG A 410 20.95 26.00 -17.63
C ARG A 410 21.46 27.33 -18.17
N ASP A 411 22.70 27.69 -17.86
CA ASP A 411 23.31 28.92 -18.39
C ASP A 411 23.42 28.82 -19.93
N LYS A 412 23.81 27.67 -20.48
CA LYS A 412 23.87 27.45 -21.93
C LYS A 412 22.51 27.61 -22.62
N MET A 413 21.44 27.09 -22.03
CA MET A 413 20.07 27.25 -22.54
C MET A 413 19.61 28.70 -22.49
N ALA A 414 19.88 29.40 -21.37
CA ALA A 414 19.57 30.81 -21.25
C ALA A 414 20.27 31.64 -22.35
N PHE A 415 21.52 31.29 -22.68
CA PHE A 415 22.25 31.90 -23.77
C PHE A 415 21.61 31.64 -25.14
N GLU A 416 21.26 30.38 -25.43
CA GLU A 416 20.63 29.96 -26.69
C GLU A 416 19.28 30.65 -26.92
N ILE A 417 18.42 30.71 -25.90
CA ILE A 417 17.10 31.34 -25.98
C ILE A 417 17.23 32.86 -26.14
N SER A 418 18.11 33.50 -25.36
CA SER A 418 18.33 34.94 -25.46
C SER A 418 18.77 35.36 -26.86
N LYS A 419 19.63 34.55 -27.51
CA LYS A 419 20.08 34.78 -28.89
C LYS A 419 18.93 34.67 -29.90
N ASN A 420 17.99 33.75 -29.67
CA ASN A 420 16.89 33.49 -30.60
C ASN A 420 15.72 34.45 -30.44
N GLU A 421 15.40 34.85 -29.19
CA GLU A 421 14.18 35.60 -28.86
C GLU A 421 14.44 37.07 -28.50
N ASN A 422 15.71 37.49 -28.43
CA ASN A 422 16.15 38.83 -28.03
C ASN A 422 15.60 39.26 -26.65
N ILE A 423 15.50 38.29 -25.74
CA ILE A 423 15.04 38.46 -24.35
C ILE A 423 16.25 38.53 -23.40
N SER A 424 16.08 39.25 -22.28
CA SER A 424 17.06 39.31 -21.19
C SER A 424 17.43 37.91 -20.68
N ILE A 425 18.73 37.61 -20.69
CA ILE A 425 19.31 36.34 -20.19
C ILE A 425 18.90 36.08 -18.73
N PHE A 426 18.77 37.13 -17.92
CA PHE A 426 18.43 36.99 -16.50
C PHE A 426 17.01 36.45 -16.28
N ASP A 427 16.05 36.91 -17.09
CA ASP A 427 14.66 36.48 -16.99
C ASP A 427 14.51 35.02 -17.44
N ILE A 428 15.16 34.65 -18.55
CA ILE A 428 15.20 33.26 -19.03
C ILE A 428 15.88 32.35 -17.99
N SER A 429 16.98 32.80 -17.39
CA SER A 429 17.71 32.02 -16.39
C SER A 429 16.82 31.68 -15.19
N ILE A 430 15.97 32.63 -14.73
CA ILE A 430 15.00 32.44 -13.64
C ILE A 430 13.95 31.38 -14.00
N ASP A 431 13.40 31.43 -15.21
CA ASP A 431 12.41 30.45 -15.66
C ASP A 431 13.02 29.06 -15.79
N LEU A 432 14.25 28.97 -16.29
CA LEU A 432 14.98 27.70 -16.36
C LEU A 432 15.36 27.14 -14.98
N ILE A 433 15.40 27.94 -13.90
CA ILE A 433 15.55 27.41 -12.52
C ILE A 433 14.35 26.56 -12.13
N LYS A 434 13.15 26.93 -12.61
CA LYS A 434 11.90 26.25 -12.29
C LYS A 434 11.59 25.09 -13.25
N SER A 435 12.36 24.97 -14.34
CA SER A 435 12.19 23.97 -15.40
C SER A 435 13.07 22.74 -15.18
N HIS A 436 12.61 21.60 -15.68
CA HIS A 436 13.36 20.34 -15.73
C HIS A 436 14.26 20.21 -16.97
N GLU A 437 14.12 21.08 -17.96
CA GLU A 437 14.84 20.98 -19.24
C GLU A 437 16.37 20.96 -19.12
N PRO A 438 17.01 21.77 -18.23
CA PRO A 438 18.45 21.68 -18.04
C PRO A 438 18.88 20.31 -17.49
N GLU A 439 18.11 19.75 -16.56
CA GLU A 439 18.34 18.41 -16.00
C GLU A 439 18.17 17.35 -17.09
N ASP A 440 17.13 17.46 -17.91
CA ASP A 440 16.84 16.56 -19.03
C ASP A 440 17.95 16.52 -20.09
N ARG A 441 18.56 17.67 -20.41
CA ARG A 441 19.75 17.70 -21.27
C ARG A 441 20.94 16.94 -20.66
N VAL A 442 21.09 16.98 -19.34
CA VAL A 442 22.13 16.20 -18.65
C VAL A 442 21.76 14.71 -18.65
N ARG A 443 20.52 14.36 -18.30
CA ARG A 443 20.01 12.97 -18.31
C ARG A 443 20.21 12.30 -19.66
N LYS A 444 19.91 13.00 -20.75
CA LYS A 444 20.11 12.51 -22.12
C LYS A 444 21.57 12.19 -22.45
N ARG A 445 22.54 12.96 -21.94
CA ARG A 445 23.98 12.67 -22.11
C ARG A 445 24.40 11.36 -21.46
N TYR A 446 23.75 11.00 -20.34
CA TYR A 446 23.97 9.75 -19.62
C TYR A 446 23.04 8.60 -20.07
N GLY A 447 22.27 8.79 -21.15
CA GLY A 447 21.34 7.77 -21.67
C GLY A 447 20.14 7.50 -20.75
N LEU A 448 19.79 8.46 -19.89
CA LEU A 448 18.70 8.33 -18.92
C LEU A 448 17.38 8.89 -19.50
N PRO A 449 16.23 8.33 -19.09
CA PRO A 449 14.93 8.88 -19.47
C PRO A 449 14.76 10.29 -18.90
N LEU A 450 14.09 11.15 -19.67
CA LEU A 450 13.77 12.52 -19.24
C LEU A 450 12.80 12.50 -18.06
N ILE A 451 12.73 13.60 -17.33
CA ILE A 451 11.84 13.78 -16.19
C ILE A 451 10.40 13.76 -16.69
N GLY A 452 9.64 12.79 -16.20
CA GLY A 452 8.27 12.53 -16.63
C GLY A 452 8.16 11.45 -17.70
N GLU A 453 9.12 11.31 -18.63
CA GLU A 453 8.99 10.37 -19.76
C GLU A 453 8.93 8.89 -19.37
N GLY A 454 9.63 8.50 -18.29
CA GLY A 454 9.54 7.13 -17.77
C GLY A 454 8.14 6.73 -17.30
N TRP A 455 7.27 7.69 -16.96
CA TRP A 455 5.89 7.47 -16.53
C TRP A 455 4.86 7.82 -17.61
N ILE A 456 5.22 8.64 -18.60
CA ILE A 456 4.32 9.13 -19.65
C ILE A 456 4.01 8.02 -20.67
N ALA A 457 4.98 7.17 -21.03
CA ALA A 457 4.78 6.11 -22.03
C ALA A 457 3.78 5.03 -21.57
N GLU A 458 3.91 4.53 -20.33
CA GLU A 458 2.94 3.61 -19.72
C GLU A 458 1.55 4.24 -19.61
N THR A 459 1.50 5.52 -19.21
CA THR A 459 0.25 6.28 -19.09
C THR A 459 -0.40 6.53 -20.46
N GLN A 460 0.40 6.76 -21.51
CA GLN A 460 -0.09 6.98 -22.88
C GLN A 460 -0.52 5.66 -23.54
N LEU A 461 0.21 4.58 -23.28
CA LEU A 461 -0.19 3.21 -23.62
C LEU A 461 -1.54 2.89 -22.97
N PHE A 462 -1.67 3.15 -21.67
CA PHE A 462 -2.94 2.97 -20.94
C PHE A 462 -4.09 3.77 -21.55
N LYS A 463 -3.90 5.08 -21.83
CA LYS A 463 -4.93 5.92 -22.44
C LYS A 463 -5.32 5.45 -23.84
N THR A 464 -4.36 4.96 -24.63
CA THR A 464 -4.61 4.46 -25.98
C THR A 464 -5.38 3.15 -25.93
N LEU A 465 -4.94 2.20 -25.08
CA LEU A 465 -5.65 0.95 -24.86
C LEU A 465 -7.03 1.17 -24.24
N GLN A 466 -7.21 2.13 -23.34
CA GLN A 466 -8.51 2.48 -22.78
C GLN A 466 -9.49 3.01 -23.85
N LYS A 467 -9.00 3.74 -24.87
CA LYS A 467 -9.82 4.17 -26.00
C LYS A 467 -10.19 3.01 -26.92
N ILE A 468 -9.25 2.12 -27.21
CA ILE A 468 -9.46 0.98 -28.12
C ILE A 468 -10.35 -0.08 -27.46
N PHE A 469 -10.22 -0.27 -26.16
CA PHE A 469 -10.97 -1.23 -25.34
C PHE A 469 -11.98 -0.52 -24.43
N SER A 470 -12.73 0.45 -24.97
CA SER A 470 -13.74 1.20 -24.19
C SER A 470 -14.79 0.31 -23.54
N ASP A 471 -15.06 -0.85 -24.15
CA ASP A 471 -16.07 -1.81 -23.70
C ASP A 471 -15.54 -2.79 -22.65
N TYR A 472 -14.24 -2.76 -22.34
CA TYR A 472 -13.59 -3.69 -21.42
C TYR A 472 -12.95 -2.94 -20.25
N LYS A 473 -12.77 -3.64 -19.13
CA LYS A 473 -12.09 -3.07 -17.97
C LYS A 473 -10.57 -3.04 -18.21
N VAL A 474 -10.04 -1.88 -18.57
CA VAL A 474 -8.59 -1.66 -18.71
C VAL A 474 -8.00 -1.17 -17.37
N LEU A 475 -7.02 -1.90 -16.84
CA LEU A 475 -6.34 -1.60 -15.58
C LEU A 475 -4.92 -1.10 -15.84
N HIS A 476 -4.54 0.04 -15.24
CA HIS A 476 -3.18 0.56 -15.23
C HIS A 476 -2.42 0.08 -13.99
N ASN A 477 -1.12 -0.21 -14.10
CA ASN A 477 -0.28 -0.68 -12.99
C ASN A 477 -0.91 -1.84 -12.22
N ALA A 478 -1.44 -2.82 -12.97
CA ALA A 478 -2.26 -3.88 -12.44
C ALA A 478 -1.44 -4.82 -11.56
N LYS A 479 -1.81 -4.88 -10.28
CA LYS A 479 -1.25 -5.81 -9.30
C LYS A 479 -2.22 -6.97 -9.15
N THR A 480 -1.96 -8.04 -9.88
CA THR A 480 -2.70 -9.30 -9.71
C THR A 480 -2.06 -10.11 -8.60
N GLU A 481 -2.87 -10.90 -7.87
CA GLU A 481 -2.38 -11.72 -6.74
C GLU A 481 -1.25 -12.67 -7.16
N TRP A 482 -1.28 -13.15 -8.40
CA TRP A 482 -0.28 -14.07 -8.96
C TRP A 482 1.04 -13.41 -9.41
N LEU A 483 1.11 -12.07 -9.46
CA LEU A 483 2.36 -11.33 -9.78
C LEU A 483 3.19 -11.00 -8.53
N GLY A 484 2.68 -11.25 -7.32
CA GLY A 484 3.37 -10.92 -6.08
C GLY A 484 3.68 -9.43 -5.96
N ARG A 485 4.97 -9.06 -5.90
CA ARG A 485 5.42 -7.66 -5.79
C ARG A 485 5.55 -6.96 -7.15
N MET A 486 5.37 -7.67 -8.27
CA MET A 486 5.45 -7.12 -9.61
C MET A 486 4.09 -6.57 -10.05
N HIS A 487 4.09 -5.70 -11.05
CA HIS A 487 2.87 -5.18 -11.68
C HIS A 487 2.98 -5.33 -13.19
N LEU A 488 1.82 -5.29 -13.85
CA LEU A 488 1.70 -5.12 -15.29
C LEU A 488 1.39 -3.66 -15.59
N ASP A 489 2.04 -3.07 -16.59
CA ASP A 489 1.81 -1.67 -16.96
C ASP A 489 0.35 -1.47 -17.37
N VAL A 490 -0.17 -2.34 -18.25
CA VAL A 490 -1.60 -2.40 -18.59
C VAL A 490 -2.11 -3.84 -18.62
N TYR A 491 -3.25 -4.08 -17.98
CA TYR A 491 -3.91 -5.39 -17.96
C TYR A 491 -5.40 -5.28 -18.27
N ILE A 492 -5.90 -6.17 -19.13
CA ILE A 492 -7.31 -6.29 -19.49
C ILE A 492 -7.79 -7.67 -19.02
N PRO A 493 -8.40 -7.78 -17.81
CA PRO A 493 -8.75 -9.06 -17.22
C PRO A 493 -9.70 -9.88 -18.08
N ASP A 494 -10.68 -9.22 -18.70
CA ASP A 494 -11.74 -9.86 -19.47
C ASP A 494 -11.20 -10.60 -20.70
N LEU A 495 -10.11 -10.09 -21.28
CA LEU A 495 -9.44 -10.69 -22.45
C LEU A 495 -8.23 -11.54 -22.07
N LYS A 496 -7.80 -11.52 -20.80
CA LYS A 496 -6.53 -12.08 -20.33
C LYS A 496 -5.33 -11.60 -21.15
N ILE A 497 -5.29 -10.30 -21.46
CA ILE A 497 -4.20 -9.67 -22.21
C ILE A 497 -3.50 -8.65 -21.32
N ALA A 498 -2.18 -8.63 -21.37
CA ALA A 498 -1.35 -7.64 -20.71
C ALA A 498 -0.36 -7.00 -21.68
N PHE A 499 -0.03 -5.75 -21.44
CA PHE A 499 0.97 -4.98 -22.18
C PHE A 499 2.01 -4.43 -21.23
N GLU A 500 3.28 -4.53 -21.62
CA GLU A 500 4.44 -3.98 -20.92
C GLU A 500 5.23 -3.09 -21.86
N TYR A 501 5.51 -1.87 -21.42
CA TYR A 501 6.35 -0.94 -22.14
C TYR A 501 7.82 -1.19 -21.79
N GLN A 502 8.62 -1.50 -22.80
CA GLN A 502 10.03 -1.82 -22.65
C GLN A 502 10.86 -0.60 -23.08
N GLY A 503 11.29 0.21 -22.12
CA GLY A 503 12.25 1.28 -22.37
C GLY A 503 13.67 0.77 -22.67
N LYS A 504 14.59 1.65 -23.13
CA LYS A 504 16.00 1.30 -23.47
C LYS A 504 16.76 0.52 -22.39
N GLN A 505 16.33 0.63 -21.13
CA GLN A 505 16.95 -0.01 -19.98
C GLN A 505 16.78 -1.54 -19.99
N HIS A 506 15.86 -2.08 -20.79
CA HIS A 506 15.62 -3.51 -20.97
C HIS A 506 16.44 -4.13 -22.12
N SER A 507 16.95 -3.32 -23.05
CA SER A 507 17.74 -3.78 -24.20
C SER A 507 19.24 -3.58 -24.01
N VAL A 508 19.66 -2.58 -23.22
CA VAL A 508 21.07 -2.25 -23.00
C VAL A 508 21.36 -2.05 -21.50
N PRO A 509 22.46 -2.60 -20.96
CA PRO A 509 22.88 -2.29 -19.60
C PRO A 509 23.23 -0.81 -19.48
N ILE A 510 22.51 -0.09 -18.62
CA ILE A 510 22.80 1.31 -18.32
C ILE A 510 23.62 1.35 -17.05
N GLU A 511 24.89 1.69 -17.18
CA GLU A 511 25.89 1.73 -16.09
C GLU A 511 25.40 2.54 -14.89
N TYR A 512 24.72 3.66 -15.17
CA TYR A 512 24.10 4.54 -14.16
C TYR A 512 23.08 3.85 -13.24
N PHE A 513 22.33 2.84 -13.73
CA PHE A 513 21.37 2.10 -12.90
C PHE A 513 21.97 0.88 -12.19
N GLY A 514 23.29 0.66 -12.31
CA GLY A 514 23.99 -0.52 -11.78
C GLY A 514 24.57 -1.44 -12.87
N GLY A 515 24.58 -0.99 -14.12
CA GLY A 515 25.23 -1.67 -15.24
C GLY A 515 24.67 -3.07 -15.51
N GLU A 516 25.56 -3.98 -15.92
CA GLU A 516 25.23 -5.38 -16.25
C GLU A 516 24.52 -6.11 -15.11
N GLU A 517 24.85 -5.81 -13.85
CA GLU A 517 24.25 -6.51 -12.71
C GLU A 517 22.76 -6.21 -12.55
N THR A 518 22.36 -4.94 -12.73
CA THR A 518 20.94 -4.56 -12.74
C THR A 518 20.22 -4.96 -14.00
N PHE A 519 20.93 -4.98 -15.14
CA PHE A 519 20.39 -5.45 -16.41
C PHE A 519 20.06 -6.94 -16.36
N GLU A 520 20.95 -7.77 -15.81
CA GLU A 520 20.70 -9.20 -15.62
C GLU A 520 19.59 -9.46 -14.58
N LYS A 521 19.50 -8.63 -13.52
CA LYS A 521 18.36 -8.68 -12.59
C LYS A 521 17.05 -8.20 -13.23
N ALA A 522 17.09 -7.29 -14.20
CA ALA A 522 15.92 -6.87 -14.97
C ALA A 522 15.46 -8.00 -15.89
N LYS A 523 16.36 -8.58 -16.69
CA LYS A 523 16.07 -9.75 -17.53
C LYS A 523 15.47 -10.92 -16.75
N LYS A 524 16.04 -11.24 -15.58
CA LYS A 524 15.50 -12.31 -14.71
C LYS A 524 14.06 -11.99 -14.26
N ARG A 525 13.80 -10.73 -13.89
CA ARG A 525 12.45 -10.29 -13.50
C ARG A 525 11.48 -10.33 -14.67
N ASP A 526 11.90 -9.91 -15.87
CA ASP A 526 11.07 -9.96 -17.07
C ASP A 526 10.73 -11.41 -17.46
N GLU A 527 11.70 -12.32 -17.33
CA GLU A 527 11.50 -13.74 -17.60
C GLU A 527 10.56 -14.39 -16.57
N GLU A 528 10.71 -14.06 -15.28
CA GLU A 528 9.79 -14.46 -14.22
C GLU A 528 8.37 -13.92 -14.47
N LYS A 529 8.25 -12.65 -14.83
CA LYS A 529 6.96 -12.01 -15.17
C LYS A 529 6.29 -12.71 -16.34
N ARG A 530 7.05 -13.05 -17.39
CA ARG A 530 6.56 -13.83 -18.55
C ARG A 530 6.08 -15.23 -18.16
N LYS A 531 6.85 -15.93 -17.31
CA LYS A 531 6.47 -17.27 -16.80
C LYS A 531 5.16 -17.21 -16.00
N LEU A 532 5.01 -16.19 -15.16
CA LEU A 532 3.79 -16.00 -14.36
C LEU A 532 2.58 -15.65 -15.23
N CYS A 533 2.75 -14.82 -16.27
CA CYS A 533 1.67 -14.51 -17.21
C CYS A 533 1.21 -15.78 -17.94
N ASN A 534 2.15 -16.56 -18.50
CA ASN A 534 1.83 -17.82 -19.18
C ASN A 534 1.12 -18.82 -18.27
N LYS A 535 1.57 -18.96 -17.02
CA LYS A 535 0.95 -19.88 -16.04
C LYS A 535 -0.51 -19.52 -15.75
N ASN A 536 -0.86 -18.23 -15.81
CA ASN A 536 -2.21 -17.73 -15.55
C ASN A 536 -3.04 -17.56 -16.84
N GLY A 537 -2.52 -18.02 -17.99
CA GLY A 537 -3.18 -17.89 -19.28
C GLY A 537 -3.31 -16.44 -19.75
N VAL A 538 -2.43 -15.55 -19.28
CA VAL A 538 -2.38 -14.15 -19.70
C VAL A 538 -1.36 -14.01 -20.82
N LYS A 539 -1.82 -13.50 -21.97
CA LYS A 539 -0.94 -13.22 -23.11
C LYS A 539 -0.27 -11.87 -22.90
N LEU A 540 1.05 -11.88 -22.75
CA LEU A 540 1.86 -10.69 -22.49
C LEU A 540 2.49 -10.17 -23.79
N TYR A 541 2.21 -8.91 -24.12
CA TYR A 541 2.82 -8.21 -25.25
C TYR A 541 3.82 -7.17 -24.74
N TYR A 542 4.99 -7.15 -25.37
CA TYR A 542 6.01 -6.14 -25.11
C TYR A 542 5.94 -5.07 -26.20
N ILE A 543 5.94 -3.81 -25.81
CA ILE A 543 6.00 -2.66 -26.71
C ILE A 543 7.33 -1.99 -26.50
N ASN A 544 8.18 -2.03 -27.51
CA ASN A 544 9.50 -1.44 -27.43
C ASN A 544 9.45 0.05 -27.76
N GLU A 545 10.39 0.80 -27.18
CA GLU A 545 10.56 2.21 -27.52
C GLU A 545 10.80 2.40 -29.04
N GLY A 546 9.97 3.25 -29.65
CA GLY A 546 10.01 3.53 -31.09
C GLY A 546 9.06 2.69 -31.94
N GLU A 547 8.38 1.68 -31.37
CA GLU A 547 7.29 0.98 -32.03
C GLU A 547 6.03 1.86 -32.04
N ASP A 548 5.43 2.05 -33.22
CA ASP A 548 4.15 2.74 -33.36
C ASP A 548 3.02 1.85 -32.83
N PHE A 549 2.48 2.20 -31.66
CA PHE A 549 1.32 1.54 -31.04
C PHE A 549 -0.01 2.03 -31.63
N SER A 550 -0.03 2.38 -32.92
CA SER A 550 -1.23 2.81 -33.64
C SER A 550 -2.34 1.76 -33.60
N GLU A 551 -3.58 2.20 -33.80
CA GLU A 551 -4.78 1.35 -33.87
C GLU A 551 -4.58 0.10 -34.75
N THR A 552 -3.75 0.21 -35.79
CA THR A 552 -3.38 -0.86 -36.72
C THR A 552 -2.65 -2.03 -36.06
N MET A 553 -1.73 -1.78 -35.13
CA MET A 553 -0.99 -2.84 -34.41
C MET A 553 -1.92 -3.59 -33.44
N VAL A 554 -2.75 -2.85 -32.70
CA VAL A 554 -3.73 -3.43 -31.78
C VAL A 554 -4.82 -4.18 -32.53
N LYS A 555 -5.28 -3.68 -33.69
CA LYS A 555 -6.23 -4.40 -34.58
C LYS A 555 -5.66 -5.71 -35.14
N ASN A 556 -4.35 -5.79 -35.39
CA ASN A 556 -3.72 -7.05 -35.79
C ASN A 556 -3.62 -8.05 -34.63
N ILE A 557 -3.37 -7.59 -33.40
CA ILE A 557 -3.44 -8.41 -32.17
C ILE A 557 -4.87 -8.94 -31.94
N LEU A 558 -5.89 -8.18 -32.36
CA LEU A 558 -7.30 -8.50 -32.22
C LEU A 558 -7.85 -9.51 -33.24
N LYS A 559 -7.15 -9.84 -34.34
CA LYS A 559 -7.63 -10.86 -35.30
C LYS A 559 -7.88 -12.23 -34.67
N ASP A 560 -7.19 -12.53 -33.57
CA ASP A 560 -7.34 -13.79 -32.83
C ASP A 560 -8.50 -13.75 -31.80
N TYR A 561 -9.04 -12.57 -31.50
CA TYR A 561 -9.98 -12.34 -30.38
C TYR A 561 -11.30 -11.65 -30.79
N VAL A 562 -11.36 -11.06 -31.99
CA VAL A 562 -12.57 -10.48 -32.59
C VAL A 562 -13.08 -11.44 -33.67
N LYS A 563 -14.27 -11.98 -33.45
CA LYS A 563 -15.09 -12.63 -34.49
C LYS A 563 -16.03 -11.63 -35.12
#